data_AF-A0A940KJD2-F1
#
_entry.id   AF-A0A940KJD2-F1
#
_cell.length_a   1.000
_cell.length_b   1.000
_cell.length_c   1.000
_cell.angle_alpha   90.00
_cell.angle_beta   90.00
_cell.angle_gamma   90.00
#
_symmetry.space_group_name_H-M   'P 1'
#
loop_
_entity.id
_entity.type
_entity.pdbx_description
1 polymer ?
#
loop_
_entity_poly.entity_id
_entity_poly.type
_entity_poly.pdbx_seq_one_letter_code
_entity_poly.pdbx_strand_id
1 'polypeptide(L)'
;GLTSVVFIALLGLANSLIWPSIWPLAIAELGRFTKMGSSLLVMAISGAAVLPLLYGYATDLFNPKLAYLIVIPCYLAIGYYAVSGHKIRRGIIKK
;
A
#
# COMPACT_ATOMS: atom_id res chain seq x y z
N GLY A 1 11.67 -12.28 -24.56
CA GLY A 1 12.54 -12.86 -23.51
C GLY A 1 13.10 -11.79 -22.61
N LEU A 2 14.03 -10.97 -23.10
CA LEU A 2 14.72 -9.95 -22.30
C LEU A 2 13.80 -8.84 -21.77
N THR A 3 12.83 -8.40 -22.57
CA THR A 3 11.86 -7.36 -22.20
C THR A 3 11.04 -7.75 -20.97
N SER A 4 10.51 -8.97 -20.93
CA SER A 4 9.76 -9.50 -19.77
C SER A 4 10.61 -9.53 -18.49
N VAL A 5 11.90 -9.88 -18.61
CA VAL A 5 12.83 -9.87 -17.46
C VAL A 5 13.07 -8.46 -16.96
N VAL A 6 13.26 -7.50 -17.87
CA VAL A 6 13.42 -6.07 -17.52
C VAL A 6 12.16 -5.52 -16.86
N PHE A 7 10.96 -5.87 -17.35
CA PHE A 7 9.69 -5.46 -16.72
C PHE A 7 9.52 -6.04 -15.31
N ILE A 8 9.86 -7.31 -15.09
CA ILE A 8 9.81 -7.91 -13.75
C ILE A 8 10.84 -7.27 -12.82
N ALA A 9 12.05 -6.97 -13.32
CA ALA A 9 13.08 -6.29 -12.55
C ALA A 9 12.65 -4.86 -12.15
N LEU A 10 12.05 -4.09 -13.07
CA LEU A 10 11.48 -2.77 -12.79
C LEU A 10 10.29 -2.85 -11.83
N LEU A 11 9.43 -3.86 -11.97
CA LEU A 11 8.31 -4.08 -11.06
C LEU A 11 8.79 -4.40 -9.64
N GLY A 12 9.80 -5.26 -9.51
CA GLY A 12 10.45 -5.58 -8.23
C GLY A 12 11.10 -4.35 -7.60
N LEU A 13 11.78 -3.53 -8.40
CA LEU A 13 12.37 -2.27 -7.96
C LEU A 13 11.31 -1.28 -7.46
N ALA A 14 10.22 -1.11 -8.20
CA ALA A 14 9.11 -0.26 -7.79
C ALA A 14 8.49 -0.75 -6.46
N ASN A 15 8.27 -2.06 -6.30
CA ASN A 15 7.64 -2.60 -5.10
C ASN A 15 8.53 -2.46 -3.84
N SER A 16 9.85 -2.53 -4.00
CA SER A 16 10.82 -2.32 -2.90
C SER A 16 10.84 -0.87 -2.41
N LEU A 17 10.61 0.11 -3.29
CA LEU A 17 10.65 1.54 -2.95
C LEU A 17 9.37 2.03 -2.25
N ILE A 18 8.24 1.37 -2.46
CA ILE A 18 6.93 1.80 -1.94
C ILE A 18 6.91 1.75 -0.41
N TRP A 19 7.32 0.63 0.18
CA TRP A 19 7.29 0.40 1.62
C TRP A 19 8.13 1.40 2.45
N PRO A 20 9.42 1.63 2.14
CA PRO A 20 10.24 2.62 2.85
C PRO A 20 9.81 4.07 2.55
N SER A 21 9.01 4.33 1.51
CA SER A 21 8.49 5.67 1.21
C SER A 21 7.19 5.98 1.96
N ILE A 22 6.32 4.98 2.15
CA ILE A 22 5.05 5.13 2.86
C ILE A 22 5.28 5.37 4.36
N TRP A 23 6.24 4.67 4.96
CA TRP A 23 6.50 4.75 6.40
C TRP A 23 6.84 6.17 6.89
N PRO A 24 7.82 6.90 6.30
CA PRO A 24 8.10 8.27 6.69
C PRO A 24 6.98 9.22 6.27
N LEU A 25 6.28 8.97 5.17
CA LEU A 25 5.14 9.78 4.75
C LEU A 25 3.98 9.71 5.76
N ALA A 26 3.73 8.52 6.33
CA ALA A 26 2.67 8.30 7.32
C ALA A 26 3.00 8.82 8.72
N ILE A 27 4.29 8.96 9.04
CA ILE A 27 4.76 9.46 10.33
C ILE A 27 5.09 10.97 10.29
N ALA A 28 5.32 11.54 9.11
CA ALA A 28 5.56 12.97 8.95
C ALA A 28 4.40 13.80 9.54
N GLU A 29 4.75 14.80 10.37
CA GLU A 29 3.83 15.69 11.14
C GLU A 29 3.14 15.11 12.38
N LEU A 30 3.38 13.85 12.72
CA LEU A 30 2.72 13.27 13.90
C LEU A 30 3.34 13.76 15.23
N GLY A 31 4.50 14.43 15.19
CA GLY A 31 5.13 15.10 16.32
C GLY A 31 5.27 14.16 17.54
N ARG A 32 4.56 14.48 18.62
CA ARG A 32 4.52 13.71 19.89
C ARG A 32 3.90 12.31 19.73
N PHE A 33 3.07 12.11 18.71
CA PHE A 33 2.32 10.88 18.46
C PHE A 33 2.99 9.94 17.44
N THR A 34 4.19 10.29 16.95
CA THR A 34 5.02 9.47 16.03
C THR A 34 5.14 8.00 16.47
N LYS A 35 5.32 7.76 17.78
CA LYS A 35 5.41 6.40 18.35
C LYS A 35 4.09 5.61 18.25
N MET A 36 2.95 6.30 18.37
CA MET A 36 1.62 5.72 18.23
C MET A 36 1.27 5.47 16.76
N GLY A 37 1.64 6.36 15.84
CA GLY A 37 1.45 6.15 14.40
C GLY A 37 2.26 4.96 13.87
N SER A 38 3.52 4.82 14.28
CA SER A 38 4.37 3.68 13.89
C SER A 38 3.81 2.33 14.38
N SER A 39 3.27 2.28 15.60
CA SER A 39 2.65 1.05 16.12
C SER A 39 1.35 0.71 15.41
N LEU A 40 0.54 1.70 15.03
CA LEU A 40 -0.66 1.48 14.23
C LEU A 40 -0.34 0.92 12.83
N LEU A 41 0.72 1.43 12.19
CA LEU A 41 1.22 0.91 10.91
C LEU A 41 1.61 -0.57 11.03
N VAL A 42 2.35 -0.94 12.09
CA VAL A 42 2.73 -2.35 12.33
C VAL A 42 1.52 -3.24 12.60
N MET A 43 0.55 -2.77 13.38
CA MET A 43 -0.72 -3.49 13.60
C MET A 43 -1.50 -3.69 12.30
N ALA A 44 -1.50 -2.71 11.39
CA ALA A 44 -2.14 -2.83 10.09
C ALA A 44 -1.48 -3.91 9.19
N ILE A 45 -0.15 -4.10 9.29
CA ILE A 45 0.54 -5.21 8.59
C ILE A 45 0.03 -6.56 9.09
N SER A 46 -0.12 -6.72 10.41
CA SER A 46 -0.67 -7.95 10.98
C SER A 46 -2.12 -8.19 10.53
N GLY A 47 -2.91 -7.12 10.35
CA GLY A 47 -4.26 -7.18 9.80
C GLY A 47 -4.31 -7.58 8.32
N ALA A 48 -3.21 -7.41 7.58
CA ALA A 48 -3.15 -7.80 6.17
C ALA A 48 -3.24 -9.32 5.94
N ALA A 49 -3.16 -10.16 6.98
CA ALA A 49 -3.42 -11.60 6.89
C ALA A 49 -4.86 -11.93 6.44
N VAL A 50 -5.79 -10.99 6.58
CA VAL A 50 -7.18 -11.11 6.10
C VAL A 50 -7.26 -11.06 4.57
N LEU A 51 -6.35 -10.34 3.89
CA LEU A 51 -6.33 -10.21 2.43
C LEU A 51 -6.07 -11.55 1.72
N PRO A 52 -5.04 -12.35 2.07
CA PRO A 52 -4.83 -13.69 1.53
C PRO A 52 -5.98 -14.66 1.81
N LEU A 53 -6.60 -14.59 2.99
CA LEU A 53 -7.76 -15.42 3.34
C LEU A 53 -8.96 -15.11 2.44
N LEU A 54 -9.23 -13.82 2.23
CA LEU A 54 -10.30 -13.36 1.34
C LEU A 54 -10.01 -13.74 -0.12
N TYR A 55 -8.74 -13.60 -0.54
CA TYR A 55 -8.29 -14.01 -1.88
C TYR A 55 -8.43 -15.52 -2.07
N GLY A 56 -8.01 -16.33 -1.10
CA GLY A 56 -8.11 -17.79 -1.10
C GLY A 56 -9.55 -18.26 -1.26
N TYR A 57 -10.46 -17.70 -0.45
CA TYR A 57 -11.90 -17.98 -0.55
C TYR A 57 -12.50 -17.55 -1.90
N ALA A 58 -12.04 -16.43 -2.46
CA ALA A 58 -12.47 -15.98 -3.78
C ALA A 58 -11.96 -16.89 -4.91
N THR A 59 -10.77 -17.47 -4.80
CA THR A 59 -10.24 -18.46 -5.76
C THR A 59 -10.98 -19.79 -5.75
N ASP A 60 -11.53 -20.21 -4.62
CA ASP A 60 -12.30 -21.46 -4.53
C ASP A 60 -13.67 -21.35 -5.20
N LEU A 61 -14.24 -20.13 -5.26
CA LEU A 61 -15.55 -19.86 -5.87
C LEU A 61 -15.44 -19.34 -7.32
N PHE A 62 -14.37 -18.62 -7.66
CA PHE A 62 -14.17 -18.00 -8.97
C PHE A 62 -12.76 -18.25 -9.53
N ASN A 63 -12.67 -18.38 -10.86
CA ASN A 63 -11.43 -18.49 -11.61
C ASN A 63 -10.31 -17.55 -11.06
N PRO A 64 -9.03 -17.98 -11.00
CA PRO A 64 -7.92 -17.22 -10.41
C PRO A 64 -7.69 -15.84 -11.04
N LYS A 65 -8.23 -15.60 -12.24
CA LYS A 65 -8.24 -14.29 -12.90
C LYS A 65 -9.09 -13.24 -12.18
N LEU A 66 -10.20 -13.65 -11.56
CA LEU A 66 -11.11 -12.76 -10.83
C LEU A 66 -10.58 -12.42 -9.44
N ALA A 67 -9.80 -13.32 -8.84
CA ALA A 67 -9.16 -13.07 -7.54
C ALA A 67 -8.16 -11.90 -7.61
N TYR A 68 -7.48 -11.69 -8.75
CA TYR A 68 -6.62 -10.52 -9.00
C TYR A 68 -7.35 -9.18 -8.87
N LEU A 69 -8.68 -9.17 -8.98
CA LEU A 69 -9.50 -7.97 -8.86
C LEU A 69 -9.50 -7.42 -7.42
N ILE A 70 -9.15 -8.22 -6.40
CA ILE A 70 -8.94 -7.79 -5.00
C ILE A 70 -7.68 -6.92 -4.86
N VAL A 71 -6.66 -7.18 -5.68
CA VAL A 71 -5.38 -6.46 -5.63
C VAL A 71 -5.50 -5.05 -6.23
N ILE A 72 -6.40 -4.87 -7.20
CA ILE A 72 -6.67 -3.58 -7.86
C ILE A 72 -7.08 -2.47 -6.87
N PRO A 73 -8.16 -2.60 -6.06
CA PRO A 73 -8.55 -1.57 -5.09
C PRO A 73 -7.50 -1.38 -3.99
N CYS A 74 -6.71 -2.41 -3.66
CA CYS A 74 -5.62 -2.31 -2.69
C CYS A 74 -4.48 -1.40 -3.19
N TYR A 75 -4.04 -1.58 -4.44
CA TYR A 75 -3.08 -0.68 -5.08
C TYR A 75 -3.67 0.72 -5.33
N LEU A 76 -4.96 0.81 -5.64
CA LEU A 76 -5.67 2.08 -5.79
C LEU A 76 -5.70 2.88 -4.49
N ALA A 77 -5.91 2.23 -3.34
CA ALA A 77 -5.87 2.85 -2.03
C ALA A 77 -4.45 3.38 -1.70
N ILE A 78 -3.40 2.60 -2.01
CA ILE A 78 -2.00 3.04 -1.86
C ILE A 78 -1.71 4.24 -2.79
N GLY A 79 -2.16 4.18 -4.05
CA GLY A 79 -2.02 5.26 -5.02
C GLY A 79 -2.76 6.53 -4.61
N TYR A 80 -3.97 6.40 -4.07
CA TYR A 80 -4.74 7.52 -3.52
C TYR A 80 -4.05 8.14 -2.31
N TYR A 81 -3.49 7.32 -1.42
CA TYR A 81 -2.70 7.79 -0.28
C TYR A 81 -1.43 8.54 -0.74
N ALA A 82 -0.74 8.05 -1.76
CA ALA A 82 0.43 8.69 -2.33
C ALA A 82 0.11 10.02 -3.06
N VAL A 83 -0.99 10.10 -3.81
CA VAL A 83 -1.34 11.28 -4.64
C VAL A 83 -2.15 12.33 -3.87
N SER A 84 -3.14 11.91 -3.10
CA SER A 84 -4.09 12.81 -2.41
C SER A 84 -3.73 13.03 -0.93
N GLY A 85 -3.10 12.04 -0.29
CA GLY A 85 -2.62 12.18 1.10
C GLY A 85 -1.52 13.24 1.26
N HIS A 86 -0.70 13.47 0.23
CA HIS A 86 0.31 14.54 0.24
C HIS A 86 -0.27 15.94 -0.07
N LYS A 87 -1.46 16.04 -0.70
CA LYS A 87 -2.08 17.32 -1.05
C LYS A 87 -2.99 17.91 0.04
N ILE A 88 -3.58 17.10 0.91
CA ILE A 88 -4.33 17.60 2.09
C ILE A 88 -3.42 18.33 3.08
N ARG A 89 -2.10 18.08 3.02
CA ARG A 89 -1.09 18.74 3.86
C ARG A 89 -0.85 20.22 3.55
N ARG A 90 -1.20 20.72 2.36
CA ARG A 90 -0.96 22.13 2.00
C ARG A 90 -2.11 23.07 2.38
N GLY A 91 -3.28 22.54 2.76
CA GLY A 91 -4.46 23.35 3.10
C GLY A 91 -4.56 23.78 4.58
N ILE A 92 -3.88 23.08 5.50
CA ILE A 92 -3.99 23.33 6.95
C ILE A 92 -2.92 24.31 7.47
N ILE A 93 -1.77 24.48 6.79
CA ILE A 93 -0.78 25.54 7.10
C ILE A 93 -1.21 26.90 6.50
N LYS A 94 -2.50 27.21 6.59
CA LYS A 94 -3.04 28.54 6.31
C LYS A 94 -4.17 28.94 7.27
N LYS A 95 -4.25 28.31 8.45
CA LYS A 95 -5.08 28.79 9.55
C LYS A 95 -4.31 28.77 10.87
#